data_AF-A0A3Q3XM75-F1
#
_entry.id   AF-A0A3Q3XM75-F1
#
_cell.length_a   1.000
_cell.length_b   1.000
_cell.length_c   1.000
_cell.angle_alpha   90.00
_cell.angle_beta   90.00
_cell.angle_gamma   90.00
#
_symmetry.space_group_name_H-M   'P 1'
#
loop_
_entity.id
_entity.type
_entity.pdbx_description
1 polymer ?
#
loop_
_entity_poly.entity_id
_entity_poly.type
_entity_poly.pdbx_seq_one_letter_code
_entity_poly.pdbx_strand_id
1 'polypeptide(L)'
;MANRAKFDAAKAGHAKPCQSPEPESATHSGADDSLLADNKTMMEDMRSDIISKVNSGVTETVNRVVPAVLEPIKSTIEAHSKTLADLERSTNGHSSIQVVSGLKYLLRRDNAPMMNWDYRILRPNPRDGTPPRPLIVRVCNVQDRNRILCRASELSPLYHDGHKISIFPDCP
;
A
#
# COMPACT_ATOMS: atom_id res chain seq x y z
N MET A 1 -30.25 -77.40 13.48
CA MET A 1 -30.05 -78.86 13.46
C MET A 1 -28.89 -79.12 12.50
N ALA A 2 -27.66 -79.12 13.02
CA ALA A 2 -26.91 -80.33 13.35
C ALA A 2 -26.44 -81.08 12.09
N ASN A 3 -25.15 -80.96 11.75
CA ASN A 3 -24.39 -82.14 11.39
C ASN A 3 -22.93 -82.02 11.83
N ARG A 4 -22.57 -83.01 12.63
CA ARG A 4 -21.38 -83.23 13.42
C ARG A 4 -20.63 -84.36 12.71
N ALA A 5 -19.38 -84.13 12.32
CA ALA A 5 -18.47 -85.22 12.02
C ALA A 5 -17.23 -85.06 12.92
N LYS A 6 -17.17 -85.95 13.92
CA LYS A 6 -16.00 -86.23 14.74
C LYS A 6 -15.15 -87.25 13.99
N PHE A 7 -13.83 -87.11 14.03
CA PHE A 7 -12.91 -88.25 13.97
C PHE A 7 -11.87 -88.10 15.07
N ASP A 8 -11.64 -89.21 15.76
CA ASP A 8 -10.89 -89.34 17.00
C ASP A 8 -9.38 -89.51 16.79
N ALA A 9 -8.66 -88.94 17.75
CA ALA A 9 -7.46 -89.40 18.45
C ALA A 9 -6.33 -90.17 17.71
N ALA A 10 -5.11 -89.64 17.83
CA ALA A 10 -3.96 -90.43 18.28
C ALA A 10 -2.93 -89.54 18.99
N LYS A 11 -2.21 -90.15 19.93
CA LYS A 11 -1.43 -89.59 21.04
C LYS A 11 0.02 -90.06 20.91
N ALA A 12 0.98 -89.14 20.94
CA ALA A 12 2.41 -89.32 21.30
C ALA A 12 3.10 -87.98 20.97
N GLY A 13 3.94 -87.35 21.77
CA GLY A 13 4.95 -87.84 22.71
C GLY A 13 6.28 -87.14 22.33
N HIS A 14 7.06 -86.71 23.34
CA HIS A 14 8.38 -86.03 23.26
C HIS A 14 8.37 -84.54 22.83
N ALA A 15 9.23 -83.64 23.30
CA ALA A 15 10.14 -83.52 24.46
C ALA A 15 10.58 -82.02 24.48
N LYS A 16 10.69 -81.37 25.64
CA LYS A 16 11.65 -80.27 25.86
C LYS A 16 12.92 -80.95 26.40
N PRO A 17 14.17 -80.48 26.16
CA PRO A 17 14.56 -79.07 26.02
C PRO A 17 15.68 -78.79 24.98
N CYS A 18 15.88 -77.52 24.61
CA CYS A 18 17.22 -76.92 24.57
C CYS A 18 17.07 -75.42 24.28
N GLN A 19 17.25 -74.60 25.32
CA GLN A 19 17.76 -73.26 25.12
C GLN A 19 19.19 -73.42 24.56
N SER A 20 19.43 -72.83 23.40
CA SER A 20 20.77 -72.55 22.89
C SER A 20 20.94 -71.03 22.80
N PRO A 21 22.18 -70.55 22.93
CA PRO A 21 22.50 -69.40 23.75
C PRO A 21 22.18 -68.07 23.07
N GLU A 22 21.97 -67.06 23.92
CA GLU A 22 22.13 -65.65 23.55
C GLU A 22 23.51 -65.38 22.90
N PRO A 23 23.62 -64.30 22.11
CA PRO A 23 24.53 -64.19 21.00
C PRO A 23 25.98 -64.05 21.44
N GLU A 24 26.86 -64.75 20.71
CA GLU A 24 28.29 -64.49 20.74
C GLU A 24 28.54 -63.03 20.31
N SER A 25 29.08 -62.25 21.23
CA SER A 25 29.60 -60.92 21.02
C SER A 25 30.79 -60.98 20.05
N ALA A 26 30.54 -60.80 18.75
CA ALA A 26 31.55 -60.49 17.77
C ALA A 26 31.55 -58.99 17.51
N THR A 27 32.64 -58.35 17.93
CA THR A 27 32.95 -56.94 17.73
C THR A 27 33.00 -56.59 16.23
N HIS A 28 31.87 -56.21 15.64
CA HIS A 28 31.79 -55.55 14.32
C HIS A 28 31.28 -54.11 14.45
N SER A 29 31.67 -53.41 15.52
CA SER A 29 31.22 -52.05 15.82
C SER A 29 31.74 -50.96 14.85
N GLY A 30 32.57 -51.29 13.86
CA GLY A 30 33.15 -50.28 12.95
C GLY A 30 32.45 -50.15 11.59
N ALA A 31 31.96 -51.26 11.03
CA ALA A 31 31.40 -51.28 9.68
C ALA A 31 29.96 -50.78 9.64
N ASP A 32 29.15 -51.12 10.66
CA ASP A 32 27.75 -50.71 10.76
C ASP A 32 27.61 -49.21 11.07
N ASP A 33 28.50 -48.67 11.93
CA ASP A 33 28.56 -47.23 12.22
C ASP A 33 28.99 -46.41 11.00
N SER A 34 29.92 -46.95 10.19
CA SER A 34 30.34 -46.33 8.92
C SER A 34 29.19 -46.28 7.92
N LEU A 35 28.44 -47.37 7.76
CA LEU A 35 27.30 -47.44 6.85
C LEU A 35 26.15 -46.52 7.31
N LEU A 36 25.96 -46.37 8.62
CA LEU A 36 24.99 -45.44 9.19
C LEU A 36 25.39 -43.97 8.95
N ALA A 37 26.68 -43.65 9.07
CA ALA A 37 27.22 -42.33 8.78
C ALA A 37 27.10 -41.97 7.29
N ASP A 38 27.35 -42.91 6.39
CA ASP A 38 27.22 -42.71 4.94
C ASP A 38 25.75 -42.48 4.54
N ASN A 39 24.82 -43.29 5.06
CA ASN A 39 23.39 -43.10 4.81
C ASN A 39 22.90 -41.74 5.35
N LYS A 40 23.40 -41.32 6.52
CA LYS A 40 23.08 -40.02 7.08
C LYS A 40 23.58 -38.89 6.19
N THR A 41 24.80 -39.00 5.66
CA THR A 41 25.38 -38.03 4.74
C THR A 41 24.55 -37.92 3.45
N MET A 42 24.18 -39.07 2.86
CA MET A 42 23.34 -39.10 1.65
C MET A 42 21.97 -38.44 1.87
N MET A 43 21.35 -38.66 3.04
CA MET A 43 20.08 -38.01 3.37
C MET A 43 20.22 -36.50 3.59
N GLU A 44 21.31 -36.03 4.18
CA GLU A 44 21.58 -34.59 4.35
C GLU A 44 21.90 -33.91 3.01
N ASP A 45 22.59 -34.59 2.10
CA ASP A 45 22.83 -34.09 0.74
C ASP A 45 21.53 -33.98 -0.04
N MET A 46 20.66 -35.00 0.02
CA MET A 46 19.33 -34.95 -0.59
C MET A 46 18.46 -33.85 0.02
N ARG A 47 18.49 -33.67 1.34
CA ARG A 47 17.78 -32.58 2.02
C ARG A 47 18.27 -31.22 1.54
N SER A 48 19.59 -31.05 1.44
CA SER A 48 20.21 -29.81 0.97
C SER A 48 19.84 -29.51 -0.48
N ASP A 49 19.84 -30.52 -1.37
CA ASP A 49 19.42 -30.38 -2.76
C ASP A 49 17.94 -29.96 -2.86
N ILE A 50 17.04 -30.61 -2.11
CA ILE A 50 15.62 -30.24 -2.05
C ILE A 50 15.45 -28.80 -1.56
N ILE A 51 16.10 -28.42 -0.47
CA ILE A 51 16.04 -27.06 0.08
C ILE A 51 16.54 -26.05 -0.94
N SER A 52 17.65 -26.34 -1.64
CA SER A 52 18.21 -25.45 -2.64
C SER A 52 17.27 -25.22 -3.82
N LYS A 53 16.59 -26.27 -4.31
CA LYS A 53 15.62 -26.20 -5.41
C LYS A 53 14.35 -25.45 -5.03
N VAL A 54 13.85 -25.67 -3.82
CA VAL A 54 12.70 -24.91 -3.30
C VAL A 54 13.07 -23.44 -3.17
N ASN A 55 14.23 -23.14 -2.58
CA ASN A 55 14.68 -21.76 -2.42
C ASN A 55 14.90 -21.07 -3.76
N SER A 56 15.52 -21.73 -4.73
CA SER A 56 15.72 -21.11 -6.06
C SER A 56 14.38 -20.83 -6.75
N GLY A 57 13.43 -21.76 -6.71
CA GLY A 57 12.10 -21.58 -7.29
C GLY A 57 11.29 -20.48 -6.59
N VAL A 58 11.37 -20.38 -5.27
CA VAL A 58 10.75 -19.30 -4.49
C VAL A 58 11.41 -17.96 -4.83
N THR A 59 12.74 -17.88 -4.87
CA THR A 59 13.46 -16.67 -5.22
C THR A 59 13.13 -16.20 -6.64
N GLU A 60 13.08 -17.10 -7.62
CA GLU A 60 12.70 -16.77 -8.99
C GLU A 60 11.26 -16.24 -9.05
N THR A 61 10.32 -16.92 -8.39
CA THR A 61 8.92 -16.52 -8.36
C THR A 61 8.75 -15.15 -7.69
N VAL A 62 9.41 -14.91 -6.55
CA VAL A 62 9.39 -13.63 -5.84
C VAL A 62 10.00 -12.54 -6.71
N ASN A 63 11.16 -12.78 -7.33
CA ASN A 63 11.82 -11.80 -8.19
C ASN A 63 11.03 -11.48 -9.45
N ARG A 64 10.15 -12.37 -9.92
CA ARG A 64 9.27 -12.09 -11.05
C ARG A 64 8.00 -11.36 -10.62
N VAL A 65 7.35 -11.84 -9.55
CA VAL A 65 6.02 -11.36 -9.14
C VAL A 65 6.12 -10.02 -8.41
N VAL A 66 7.10 -9.83 -7.53
CA VAL A 66 7.21 -8.62 -6.73
C VAL A 66 7.42 -7.37 -7.60
N PRO A 67 8.35 -7.33 -8.56
CA PRO A 67 8.47 -6.18 -9.45
C PRO A 67 7.25 -5.99 -10.36
N ALA A 68 6.67 -7.09 -10.88
CA ALA A 68 5.50 -7.03 -11.76
C ALA A 68 4.28 -6.39 -11.09
N VAL A 69 4.15 -6.53 -9.76
CA VAL A 69 3.06 -5.90 -8.99
C VAL A 69 3.46 -4.53 -8.45
N LEU A 70 4.72 -4.34 -8.01
CA LEU A 70 5.16 -3.09 -7.41
C LEU A 70 5.33 -1.96 -8.43
N GLU A 71 5.83 -2.23 -9.64
CA GLU A 71 6.10 -1.18 -10.62
C GLU A 71 4.82 -0.45 -11.08
N PRO A 72 3.71 -1.13 -11.40
CA PRO A 72 2.44 -0.45 -11.70
C PRO A 72 1.89 0.36 -10.52
N ILE A 73 2.06 -0.13 -9.29
CA ILE A 73 1.59 0.57 -8.09
C ILE A 73 2.43 1.83 -7.87
N LYS A 74 3.75 1.75 -7.97
CA LYS A 74 4.64 2.92 -7.88
C LYS A 74 4.31 3.95 -8.95
N SER A 75 4.17 3.55 -10.21
CA SER A 75 3.83 4.49 -11.29
C SER A 75 2.47 5.17 -11.07
N THR A 76 1.50 4.42 -10.52
CA THR A 76 0.18 4.98 -10.17
C THR A 76 0.29 5.99 -9.02
N ILE A 77 1.08 5.67 -7.99
CA ILE A 77 1.34 6.58 -6.86
C ILE A 77 2.04 7.85 -7.34
N GLU A 78 3.03 7.75 -8.23
CA GLU A 78 3.72 8.90 -8.81
C GLU A 78 2.77 9.76 -9.65
N ALA A 79 1.93 9.14 -10.49
CA ALA A 79 0.94 9.85 -11.30
C ALA A 79 -0.10 10.57 -10.42
N HIS A 80 -0.58 9.91 -9.37
CA HIS A 80 -1.50 10.52 -8.40
C HIS A 80 -0.83 11.62 -7.60
N SER A 81 0.43 11.45 -7.17
CA SER A 81 1.18 12.48 -6.45
C SER A 81 1.37 13.73 -7.30
N LYS A 82 1.68 13.55 -8.59
CA LYS A 82 1.72 14.66 -9.55
C LYS A 82 0.36 15.34 -9.72
N THR A 83 -0.70 14.55 -9.83
CA THR A 83 -2.07 15.07 -9.96
C THR A 83 -2.50 15.84 -8.72
N LEU A 84 -2.15 15.36 -7.52
CA LEU A 84 -2.38 16.04 -6.26
C LEU A 84 -1.56 17.32 -6.17
N ALA A 85 -0.28 17.31 -6.54
CA ALA A 85 0.52 18.54 -6.58
C ALA A 85 -0.04 19.55 -7.60
N ASP A 86 -0.52 19.09 -8.76
CA ASP A 86 -1.17 19.91 -9.76
C ASP A 86 -2.52 20.47 -9.27
N LEU A 87 -3.29 19.68 -8.50
CA LEU A 87 -4.54 20.08 -7.88
C LEU A 87 -4.28 21.07 -6.73
N GLU A 88 -3.32 20.80 -5.85
CA GLU A 88 -2.88 21.68 -4.79
C GLU A 88 -2.40 23.01 -5.37
N ARG A 89 -1.54 23.01 -6.40
CA ARG A 89 -1.17 24.25 -7.13
C ARG A 89 -2.39 24.94 -7.75
N SER A 90 -3.37 24.17 -8.22
CA SER A 90 -4.64 24.70 -8.73
C SER A 90 -5.49 25.35 -7.62
N THR A 91 -5.37 24.87 -6.37
CA THR A 91 -6.13 25.32 -5.19
C THR A 91 -5.35 26.23 -4.24
N ASN A 92 -4.04 26.44 -4.45
CA ASN A 92 -3.08 27.07 -3.51
C ASN A 92 -3.24 28.58 -3.36
N GLY A 93 -4.36 29.00 -2.80
CA GLY A 93 -4.44 30.33 -2.23
C GLY A 93 -5.83 30.62 -1.79
N HIS A 94 -6.30 29.90 -0.78
CA HIS A 94 -7.63 29.98 -0.18
C HIS A 94 -8.69 29.19 -0.94
N SER A 95 -9.40 28.32 -0.21
CA SER A 95 -10.71 27.88 -0.67
C SER A 95 -11.54 29.12 -0.94
N SER A 96 -12.43 29.03 -1.92
CA SER A 96 -13.47 30.02 -2.19
C SER A 96 -13.99 30.69 -0.92
N ILE A 97 -14.39 29.83 0.04
CA ILE A 97 -14.92 30.16 1.35
C ILE A 97 -13.97 31.05 2.18
N GLN A 98 -12.66 30.78 2.16
CA GLN A 98 -11.66 31.59 2.88
C GLN A 98 -11.45 32.97 2.23
N VAL A 99 -11.53 33.08 0.89
CA VAL A 99 -11.48 34.40 0.24
C VAL A 99 -12.74 35.22 0.55
N VAL A 100 -13.91 34.57 0.57
CA VAL A 100 -15.18 35.22 0.93
C VAL A 100 -15.16 35.76 2.35
N SER A 101 -14.70 34.96 3.31
CA SER A 101 -14.59 35.40 4.71
C SER A 101 -13.52 36.48 4.86
N GLY A 102 -12.38 36.34 4.18
CA GLY A 102 -11.31 37.35 4.13
C GLY A 102 -11.78 38.70 3.59
N LEU A 103 -12.67 38.72 2.58
CA LEU A 103 -13.22 39.96 2.01
C LEU A 103 -13.96 40.82 3.04
N LYS A 104 -14.62 40.21 4.04
CA LYS A 104 -15.25 40.96 5.13
C LYS A 104 -14.23 41.79 5.89
N TYR A 105 -13.13 41.14 6.31
CA TYR A 105 -12.07 41.78 7.09
C TYR A 105 -11.26 42.76 6.24
N LEU A 106 -10.89 42.34 5.03
CA LEU A 106 -10.09 43.11 4.09
C LEU A 106 -10.76 44.42 3.69
N LEU A 107 -12.08 44.39 3.46
CA LEU A 107 -12.84 45.56 3.01
C LEU A 107 -13.54 46.29 4.15
N ARG A 108 -13.21 45.95 5.42
CA ARG A 108 -13.81 46.54 6.64
C ARG A 108 -15.34 46.58 6.58
N ARG A 109 -15.97 45.48 6.15
CA ARG A 109 -17.43 45.36 6.06
C ARG A 109 -17.99 44.69 7.31
N ASP A 110 -19.18 45.14 7.73
CA ASP A 110 -19.90 44.54 8.86
C ASP A 110 -20.35 43.11 8.55
N ASN A 111 -20.67 42.83 7.29
CA ASN A 111 -21.16 41.53 6.81
C ASN A 111 -20.43 41.08 5.53
N ALA A 112 -20.26 39.77 5.40
CA ALA A 112 -19.73 39.16 4.18
C ALA A 112 -20.77 39.30 3.03
N PRO A 113 -20.33 39.61 1.80
CA PRO A 113 -21.25 39.69 0.67
C PRO A 113 -21.81 38.32 0.32
N MET A 114 -23.07 38.27 -0.08
CA MET A 114 -23.68 37.03 -0.59
C MET A 114 -23.12 36.73 -1.99
N MET A 115 -22.40 35.62 -2.10
CA MET A 115 -21.82 35.14 -3.36
C MET A 115 -22.69 34.05 -3.96
N ASN A 116 -22.78 34.03 -5.29
CA ASN A 116 -23.54 33.01 -6.02
C ASN A 116 -22.64 31.80 -6.30
N TRP A 117 -21.47 32.07 -6.87
CA TRP A 117 -20.43 31.09 -7.16
C TRP A 117 -19.12 31.81 -7.43
N ASP A 118 -18.04 31.07 -7.30
CA ASP A 118 -16.70 31.51 -7.62
C ASP A 118 -15.89 30.37 -8.22
N TYR A 119 -14.92 30.73 -9.05
CA TYR A 119 -14.10 29.78 -9.79
C TYR A 119 -12.79 30.44 -10.18
N ARG A 120 -11.75 29.62 -10.36
CA ARG A 120 -10.49 30.09 -10.96
C ARG A 120 -10.58 29.89 -12.46
N ILE A 121 -10.02 30.84 -13.22
CA ILE A 121 -9.96 30.74 -14.69
C ILE A 121 -9.24 29.44 -15.08
N LEU A 122 -9.78 28.72 -16.06
CA LEU A 122 -9.15 27.53 -16.65
C LEU A 122 -7.94 27.91 -17.52
N ARG A 123 -6.88 28.39 -16.88
CA ARG A 123 -5.56 28.59 -17.50
C ARG A 123 -4.61 27.47 -17.06
N PRO A 124 -3.52 27.23 -17.82
CA PRO A 124 -2.47 26.31 -17.40
C PRO A 124 -2.06 26.57 -15.94
N ASN A 125 -1.75 25.50 -15.21
CA ASN A 125 -1.31 25.63 -13.82
C ASN A 125 -0.10 26.58 -13.74
N PRO A 126 -0.13 27.54 -12.79
CA PRO A 126 1.01 28.42 -12.58
C PRO A 126 2.24 27.58 -12.21
N ARG A 127 3.41 27.98 -12.72
CA ARG A 127 4.69 27.40 -12.33
C ARG A 127 5.05 27.87 -10.91
N ASP A 128 5.98 27.18 -10.27
CA ASP A 128 6.45 27.57 -8.94
C ASP A 128 7.01 29.01 -8.97
N GLY A 129 6.61 29.82 -7.98
CA GLY A 129 6.95 31.24 -7.89
C GLY A 129 6.14 32.18 -8.80
N THR A 130 5.26 31.67 -9.67
CA THR A 130 4.33 32.51 -10.45
C THR A 130 3.03 32.76 -9.67
N PRO A 131 2.38 33.92 -9.88
CA PRO A 131 1.17 34.25 -9.13
C PRO A 131 0.04 33.25 -9.39
N PRO A 132 -0.82 32.99 -8.38
CA PRO A 132 -1.96 32.10 -8.52
C PRO A 132 -2.94 32.64 -9.57
N ARG A 133 -3.71 31.74 -10.19
CA ARG A 133 -4.71 32.13 -11.19
C ARG A 133 -5.74 33.09 -10.57
N PRO A 134 -6.20 34.10 -11.33
CA PRO A 134 -7.27 34.98 -10.89
C PRO A 134 -8.50 34.17 -10.46
N LEU A 135 -9.08 34.57 -9.33
CA LEU A 135 -10.36 34.08 -8.85
C LEU A 135 -11.45 34.99 -9.42
N ILE A 136 -12.38 34.41 -10.17
CA ILE A 136 -13.58 35.10 -10.62
C ILE A 136 -14.68 34.84 -9.61
N VAL A 137 -15.30 35.92 -9.14
CA VAL A 137 -16.35 35.88 -8.12
C VAL A 137 -17.61 36.52 -8.67
N ARG A 138 -18.70 35.77 -8.70
CA ARG A 138 -20.02 36.34 -9.02
C ARG A 138 -20.76 36.69 -7.73
N VAL A 139 -20.87 37.99 -7.49
CA VAL A 139 -21.65 38.55 -6.37
C VAL A 139 -23.14 38.57 -6.76
N CYS A 140 -24.02 38.17 -5.84
CA CYS A 140 -25.47 38.10 -6.11
C CYS A 140 -26.09 39.46 -6.44
N ASN A 141 -25.62 40.53 -5.78
CA ASN A 141 -26.17 41.88 -5.92
C ASN A 141 -25.15 42.83 -6.58
N VAL A 142 -25.60 43.54 -7.63
CA VAL A 142 -24.82 44.56 -8.34
C VAL A 142 -24.39 45.71 -7.42
N GLN A 143 -25.24 46.09 -6.46
CA GLN A 143 -24.92 47.12 -5.47
C GLN A 143 -23.77 46.67 -4.57
N ASP A 144 -23.77 45.42 -4.13
CA ASP A 144 -22.69 44.86 -3.32
C ASP A 144 -21.39 44.75 -4.10
N ARG A 145 -21.46 44.30 -5.36
CA ARG A 145 -20.32 44.31 -6.28
C ARG A 145 -19.71 45.69 -6.40
N ASN A 146 -20.52 46.72 -6.67
CA ASN A 146 -20.01 48.08 -6.82
C ASN A 146 -19.41 48.61 -5.52
N ARG A 147 -20.05 48.35 -4.37
CA ARG A 147 -19.50 48.69 -3.04
C ARG A 147 -18.16 48.00 -2.78
N ILE A 148 -18.03 46.73 -3.15
CA ILE A 148 -16.77 45.97 -3.04
C ILE A 148 -15.67 46.65 -3.88
N LEU A 149 -15.96 46.96 -5.14
CA LEU A 149 -14.99 47.59 -6.04
C LEU A 149 -14.58 48.99 -5.55
N CYS A 150 -15.54 49.81 -5.11
CA CYS A 150 -15.25 51.12 -4.53
C CYS A 150 -14.36 51.00 -3.29
N ARG A 151 -14.72 50.14 -2.33
CA ARG A 151 -13.92 49.95 -1.11
C ARG A 151 -12.54 49.37 -1.41
N ALA A 152 -12.43 48.45 -2.35
CA ALA A 152 -11.15 47.89 -2.75
C ALA A 152 -10.24 48.97 -3.34
N SER A 153 -10.80 49.90 -4.13
CA SER A 153 -10.06 51.04 -4.67
C SER A 153 -9.61 52.01 -3.57
N GLU A 154 -10.48 52.32 -2.61
CA GLU A 154 -10.18 53.23 -1.51
C GLU A 154 -9.11 52.69 -0.55
N LEU A 155 -9.10 51.38 -0.33
CA LEU A 155 -8.18 50.70 0.58
C LEU A 155 -6.92 50.19 -0.11
N SER A 156 -6.76 50.44 -1.41
CA SER A 156 -5.59 50.02 -2.17
C SER A 156 -4.32 50.73 -1.64
N PRO A 157 -3.20 50.01 -1.43
CA PRO A 157 -2.97 48.60 -1.72
C PRO A 157 -3.55 47.64 -0.66
N LEU A 158 -4.18 46.55 -1.13
CA LEU A 158 -4.73 45.49 -0.27
C LEU A 158 -3.70 44.39 -0.02
N TYR A 159 -3.68 43.86 1.20
CA TYR A 159 -2.82 42.76 1.62
C TYR A 159 -3.63 41.65 2.28
N HIS A 160 -3.34 40.40 1.92
CA HIS A 160 -3.89 39.20 2.52
C HIS A 160 -2.76 38.21 2.76
N ASP A 161 -2.60 37.72 3.99
CA ASP A 161 -1.53 36.81 4.41
C ASP A 161 -0.12 37.27 3.98
N GLY A 162 0.16 38.57 4.09
CA GLY A 162 1.43 39.18 3.69
C GLY A 162 1.61 39.36 2.18
N HIS A 163 0.68 38.87 1.36
CA HIS A 163 0.71 39.02 -0.10
C HIS A 163 -0.16 40.18 -0.56
N LYS A 164 0.35 40.97 -1.52
CA LYS A 164 -0.42 42.05 -2.16
C LYS A 164 -1.48 41.44 -3.07
N ILE A 165 -2.72 41.86 -2.91
CA ILE A 165 -3.84 41.44 -3.75
C ILE A 165 -4.50 42.63 -4.44
N SER A 166 -5.18 42.35 -5.54
CA SER A 166 -5.93 43.35 -6.31
C SER A 166 -7.32 42.81 -6.62
N ILE A 167 -8.32 43.69 -6.55
CA ILE A 167 -9.71 43.39 -6.86
C ILE A 167 -10.13 44.40 -7.92
N PHE A 168 -10.58 43.91 -9.07
CA PHE A 168 -10.95 44.71 -10.22
C PHE A 168 -12.18 44.10 -10.91
N PRO A 169 -12.96 44.91 -11.64
CA PRO A 169 -14.07 44.38 -12.43
C PRO A 169 -13.55 43.45 -13.53
N ASP A 170 -14.32 42.40 -13.82
CA ASP A 170 -14.10 41.58 -15.01
C ASP A 170 -14.52 42.39 -16.24
N CYS A 171 -13.54 42.81 -17.06
CA CYS A 171 -13.78 43.56 -18.29
C CYS A 171 -13.80 42.59 -19.49
N PRO A 172 -14.82 42.66 -20.37
CA PRO A 172 -14.78 42.01 -21.67
C PRO A 172 -13.73 42.64 -22.61
#